data_AF-A0A2R6BPG9-F1
#
_entry.id   AF-A0A2R6BPG9-F1
#
_cell.length_a   1.000
_cell.length_b   1.000
_cell.length_c   1.000
_cell.angle_alpha   90.00
_cell.angle_beta   90.00
_cell.angle_gamma   90.00
#
_symmetry.space_group_name_H-M   'P 1'
#
loop_
_entity.id
_entity.type
_entity.pdbx_description
1 polymer ?
#
loop_
_entity_poly.entity_id
_entity_poly.type
_entity_poly.pdbx_seq_one_letter_code
_entity_poly.pdbx_strand_id
1 'polypeptide(L)' 'MWWVTWLNVKPNPLAPSLSEELEGTITPEERMEFEAHFRPLVEAGKGRHKEAVVYLTATKPRLIQRIKQLEVLSHS' A
#
# COMPACT_ATOMS: atom_id res chain seq x y z
N MET A 1 0.55 -15.54 10.77
CA MET A 1 1.44 -14.62 10.03
C MET A 1 2.69 -14.42 10.88
N TRP A 2 3.88 -14.36 10.31
CA TRP A 2 5.11 -14.10 11.08
C TRP A 2 5.19 -12.63 11.51
N TRP A 3 5.72 -12.36 12.72
CA TRP A 3 5.83 -11.00 13.29
C TRP A 3 6.47 -9.99 12.34
N VAL A 4 7.63 -10.34 11.76
CA VAL A 4 8.38 -9.49 10.84
C VAL A 4 7.56 -9.18 9.58
N THR A 5 6.79 -10.15 9.07
CA THR A 5 5.91 -9.92 7.92
C THR A 5 4.80 -8.94 8.26
N TRP A 6 4.17 -9.10 9.43
CA TRP A 6 3.06 -8.25 9.87
C TRP A 6 3.48 -6.79 10.02
N LEU A 7 4.67 -6.52 10.56
CA LEU A 7 5.21 -5.17 10.71
C LEU A 7 5.50 -4.47 9.37
N ASN A 8 5.85 -5.24 8.34
CA ASN A 8 6.32 -4.71 7.06
C ASN A 8 5.23 -4.67 5.97
N VAL A 9 4.05 -5.27 6.20
CA VAL A 9 2.92 -5.16 5.28
C VAL A 9 2.45 -3.71 5.21
N LYS A 10 2.40 -3.18 3.99
CA LYS A 10 1.79 -1.87 3.72
C LYS A 10 0.31 -2.07 3.38
N PRO A 11 -0.63 -1.42 4.10
CA PRO A 11 -2.06 -1.59 3.84
C PRO A 11 -2.50 -0.97 2.51
N ASN A 12 -1.69 -0.04 1.97
CA ASN A 12 -1.86 0.61 0.67
C ASN A 12 -0.47 1.03 0.16
N PRO A 13 -0.18 0.98 -1.15
CA PRO A 13 1.06 1.50 -1.74
C PRO A 13 1.53 2.88 -1.26
N LEU A 14 0.60 3.76 -0.88
CA LEU A 14 0.91 5.13 -0.41
C LEU A 14 0.97 5.27 1.12
N ALA A 15 0.65 4.21 1.87
CA ALA A 15 0.69 4.23 3.34
C ALA A 15 2.03 3.67 3.85
N PRO A 16 2.57 4.20 4.96
CA PRO A 16 3.71 3.58 5.62
C PRO A 16 3.33 2.20 6.18
N SER A 17 4.35 1.38 6.39
CA SER A 17 4.27 0.15 7.17
C SER A 17 4.21 0.48 8.66
N LEU A 18 3.76 -0.48 9.46
CA LEU A 18 3.71 -0.30 10.90
C LEU A 18 5.12 -0.16 11.50
N SER A 19 6.13 -0.82 10.94
CA SER A 19 7.53 -0.65 11.36
C SER A 19 8.01 0.79 11.18
N GLU A 20 7.73 1.39 10.01
CA GLU A 20 8.12 2.77 9.70
C GLU A 20 7.45 3.77 10.67
N GLU A 21 6.17 3.55 11.02
CA GLU A 21 5.44 4.39 11.98
C GLU A 21 5.98 4.23 13.41
N LEU A 22 6.21 2.99 13.86
CA LEU A 22 6.72 2.71 15.21
C LEU A 22 8.15 3.21 15.42
N GLU A 23 8.92 3.50 14.37
CA GLU A 23 10.27 4.08 14.50
C GLU A 23 10.21 5.59 14.82
N GLY A 24 9.18 6.28 14.36
CA GLY A 24 9.02 7.74 14.54
C GLY A 24 8.13 8.15 15.71
N THR A 25 7.29 7.25 16.22
CA THR A 25 6.15 7.63 17.06
C THR A 25 6.27 7.19 18.52
N ILE A 26 7.11 6.19 18.82
CA ILE A 26 7.22 5.62 20.18
C ILE A 26 8.68 5.46 20.63
N THR A 27 8.90 5.42 21.95
CA THR A 27 10.23 5.18 22.53
C THR A 27 10.64 3.71 22.40
N PRO A 28 11.94 3.38 22.59
CA PRO A 28 12.40 1.99 22.62
C PRO A 28 11.69 1.15 23.69
N GLU A 29 11.42 1.72 24.86
CA GLU A 29 10.73 1.03 25.96
C GLU A 29 9.27 0.73 25.61
N GLU A 30 8.56 1.71 25.05
CA GLU A 30 7.19 1.54 24.55
C GLU A 30 7.14 0.50 23.43
N ARG A 31 8.17 0.45 22.58
CA ARG A 31 8.28 -0.58 21.54
C ARG A 31 8.42 -1.97 22.14
N MET A 32 9.21 -2.14 23.19
CA MET A 32 9.35 -3.43 23.87
C MET A 32 8.02 -3.90 24.46
N GLU A 33 7.26 -3.00 25.09
CA GLU A 33 5.93 -3.33 25.64
C GLU A 33 4.93 -3.68 24.53
N PHE A 34 4.94 -2.92 23.43
CA PHE A 34 4.13 -3.19 22.25
C PHE A 34 4.43 -4.58 21.66
N GLU A 35 5.71 -4.90 21.46
CA GLU A 35 6.16 -6.20 20.95
C GLU A 35 5.76 -7.34 21.87
N ALA A 36 5.97 -7.18 23.19
CA ALA A 36 5.63 -8.19 24.18
C ALA A 36 4.13 -8.55 24.17
N HIS A 37 3.26 -7.56 23.93
CA HIS A 37 1.82 -7.78 23.86
C HIS A 37 1.35 -8.33 22.52
N PHE A 38 1.74 -7.70 21.41
CA PHE A 38 1.16 -7.98 20.10
C PHE A 38 1.79 -9.16 19.37
N ARG A 39 3.09 -9.40 19.55
CA ARG A 39 3.79 -10.51 18.90
C ARG A 39 3.13 -11.87 19.13
N PRO A 40 2.83 -12.30 20.37
CA PRO A 40 2.18 -13.58 20.59
C PRO A 40 0.78 -13.65 19.96
N LEU A 41 0.04 -12.53 19.87
CA LEU A 41 -1.29 -12.49 19.26
C LEU A 41 -1.24 -12.66 17.74
N VAL A 42 -0.27 -12.00 17.10
CA VAL A 42 -0.03 -12.06 15.64
C VAL A 42 0.45 -13.45 15.22
N GLU A 43 1.44 -13.99 15.94
CA GLU A 43 2.02 -15.30 15.65
C GLU A 43 1.03 -16.44 15.95
N ALA A 44 0.18 -16.29 16.98
CA ALA A 44 -0.93 -17.23 17.24
C ALA A 44 -2.04 -17.19 16.17
N GLY A 45 -1.98 -16.28 15.21
CA GLY A 45 -2.94 -16.20 14.12
C GLY A 45 -4.36 -15.87 14.56
N LYS A 46 -4.53 -15.22 15.73
CA LYS A 46 -5.86 -14.87 16.27
C LYS A 46 -6.48 -13.64 15.61
N GLY A 47 -5.80 -13.04 14.64
CA GLY A 47 -6.31 -11.92 13.86
C GLY A 47 -7.43 -12.36 12.91
N ARG A 48 -8.51 -11.59 12.86
CA ARG A 48 -9.51 -11.69 11.78
C ARG A 48 -9.16 -10.64 10.74
N HIS A 49 -9.03 -11.05 9.48
CA HIS A 49 -8.88 -10.11 8.37
C HIS A 49 -10.04 -10.25 7.39
N LYS A 50 -10.36 -9.15 6.72
CA LYS A 50 -11.36 -9.11 5.66
C LYS A 50 -10.68 -8.51 4.44
N GLU A 51 -10.73 -9.21 3.32
CA GLU A 51 -10.21 -8.74 2.04
C GLU A 51 -11.37 -8.50 1.07
N ALA A 52 -11.22 -7.46 0.25
CA ALA A 52 -12.06 -7.19 -0.91
C ALA A 52 -11.14 -6.93 -2.10
N VAL A 53 -11.30 -7.71 -3.17
CA VAL A 53 -10.44 -7.64 -4.35
C VAL A 53 -11.25 -7.04 -5.51
N VAL A 54 -10.66 -6.08 -6.22
CA VAL A 54 -11.22 -5.50 -7.45
C VAL A 54 -10.21 -5.59 -8.57
N TYR A 55 -10.68 -5.88 -9.78
CA TYR A 55 -9.87 -5.92 -10.99
C TYR A 55 -10.06 -4.63 -11.78
N LEU A 56 -8.96 -3.96 -12.13
CA LEU A 56 -8.97 -2.75 -12.95
C LEU A 56 -8.26 -3.03 -14.28
N THR A 57 -8.84 -2.57 -15.39
CA THR A 57 -8.23 -2.64 -16.73
C THR A 57 -8.07 -1.23 -17.28
N ALA A 58 -6.90 -0.90 -17.82
CA ALA A 58 -6.66 0.37 -18.50
C ALA A 58 -6.77 0.21 -20.01
N THR A 59 -7.45 1.15 -20.68
CA THR A 59 -7.44 1.24 -22.15
C THR A 59 -6.44 2.29 -22.60
N LYS A 60 -5.58 1.96 -23.58
CA LYS A 60 -4.63 2.92 -24.17
C LYS A 60 -5.41 4.10 -24.78
N PRO A 61 -5.10 5.36 -24.43
CA PRO A 61 -5.73 6.51 -25.08
C PRO A 61 -5.40 6.48 -26.58
N ARG A 62 -6.44 6.56 -27.43
CA ARG A 62 -6.28 6.55 -28.89
C ARG A 62 -5.63 7.87 -29.32
N LEU A 63 -4.36 7.82 -29.69
CA LEU A 63 -3.60 8.96 -30.26
C LEU A 63 -4.16 9.47 -31.61
N ILE A 64 -5.13 8.77 -32.21
CA ILE A 64 -5.62 9.03 -33.57
C ILE A 64 -6.39 10.37 -33.69
N GLN A 65 -6.93 10.92 -32.60
CA GLN A 65 -7.63 12.21 -32.66
C GLN A 65 -6.69 13.43 -32.65
N ARG A 66 -5.48 13.29 -32.08
CA ARG A 66 -4.52 14.42 -32.00
C ARG A 66 -3.81 14.66 -33.34
N ILE A 67 -3.53 13.60 -34.10
CA ILE A 67 -2.85 13.70 -35.40
C ILE A 67 -3.75 14.40 -36.44
N LYS A 68 -5.05 14.05 -36.50
CA LYS A 68 -6.00 14.70 -37.41
C LYS A 68 -6.20 16.19 -37.13
N GLN A 69 -6.14 16.65 -35.88
CA GLN A 69 -6.23 18.08 -35.57
C GLN A 69 -4.95 18.84 -35.92
N LEU A 70 -3.78 18.22 -35.80
CA LEU A 70 -2.51 18.84 -36.14
C LEU A 70 -2.31 18.95 -37.66
N GLU A 71 -2.81 18.00 -38.45
CA GLU A 71 -2.81 18.06 -39.93
C GLU A 71 -3.73 19.15 -40.48
N VAL A 72 -4.87 19.42 -39.82
CA VAL A 72 -5.80 20.50 -40.19
C VAL A 72 -5.20 21.88 -39.89
N LEU A 73 -4.40 22.02 -38.83
CA LEU A 73 -3.76 23.28 -38.46
C LEU A 73 -2.47 23.59 -39.23
N SER A 74 -1.87 22.63 -39.94
CA SER A 74 -0.69 22.87 -40.77
C SER A 74 -1.00 23.30 -42.21
N HIS A 75 -2.29 23.34 -42.58
CA HIS A 75 -2.78 23.75 -43.91
C HIS A 75 -3.68 25.00 -43.86
N SER A 76 -3.58 25.80 -42.79
CA SER A 76 -4.23 27.12 -42.66
C SER A 76 -3.19 28.23 -42.62
#